data_AF-A0A933FZJ6-F1
#
_entry.id   AF-A0A933FZJ6-F1
#
_cell.length_a   1.000
_cell.length_b   1.000
_cell.length_c   1.000
_cell.angle_alpha   90.00
_cell.angle_beta   90.00
_cell.angle_gamma   90.00
#
_symmetry.space_group_name_H-M   'P 1'
#
loop_
_entity.id
_entity.type
_entity.pdbx_description
1 polymer ?
#
loop_
_entity_poly.entity_id
_entity_poly.type
_entity_poly.pdbx_seq_one_letter_code
_entity_poly.pdbx_strand_id
1 'polypeptide(L)' 'MSQTKAVIRTFMLEYWRDKRWYVGRLKEVPGVFSQGKTLSELKANISEAYRLMLG' A
#
# COMPACT_ATOMS: atom_id res chain seq x y z
N MET A 1 -10.50 31.69 2.62
CA MET A 1 -10.79 30.23 2.61
C MET A 1 -9.74 29.55 1.77
N SER A 2 -8.76 28.86 2.37
CA SER A 2 -7.70 28.19 1.60
C SER A 2 -8.24 26.85 1.09
N GLN A 3 -8.38 26.70 -0.22
CA GLN A 3 -8.65 25.39 -0.84
C GLN A 3 -7.36 24.58 -0.79
N THR A 4 -7.29 23.60 0.12
CA THR A 4 -6.19 22.64 0.12
C THR A 4 -6.37 21.72 -1.10
N LYS A 5 -5.51 21.85 -2.12
CA LYS A 5 -5.45 20.87 -3.20
C LYS A 5 -5.08 19.51 -2.60
N ALA A 6 -5.88 18.49 -2.87
CA ALA A 6 -5.54 17.12 -2.53
C ALA A 6 -4.22 16.73 -3.22
N VAL A 7 -3.24 16.26 -2.46
CA VAL A 7 -1.99 15.75 -3.01
C VAL A 7 -2.20 14.27 -3.34
N ILE A 8 -2.29 13.94 -4.63
CA ILE A 8 -2.29 12.55 -5.07
C ILE A 8 -0.84 12.05 -5.05
N ARG A 9 -0.58 11.00 -4.27
CA ARG A 9 0.70 10.29 -4.26
C ARG A 9 0.54 8.97 -4.99
N THR A 10 1.48 8.68 -5.89
CA THR A 10 1.57 7.38 -6.57
C THR A 10 2.82 6.67 -6.07
N PHE A 11 2.68 5.39 -5.74
CA PHE A 11 3.76 4.54 -5.23
C PHE A 11 3.90 3.29 -6.08
N MET A 12 5.10 2.72 -6.12
CA MET A 12 5.36 1.45 -6.79
C MET A 12 5.14 0.28 -5.83
N LEU A 13 4.13 -0.53 -6.14
CA LEU A 13 3.89 -1.81 -5.44
C LEU A 13 4.77 -2.89 -6.06
N GLU A 14 5.77 -3.36 -5.31
CA GLU A 14 6.43 -4.62 -5.60
C GLU A 14 5.67 -5.75 -4.92
N TYR A 15 5.34 -6.81 -5.66
CA TYR A 15 4.61 -7.96 -5.12
C TYR A 15 5.06 -9.28 -5.74
N TRP A 16 4.85 -10.35 -4.98
CA TRP A 16 5.11 -11.72 -5.40
C TRP A 16 4.04 -12.66 -4.84
N ARG A 17 4.05 -13.90 -5.33
CA ARG A 17 3.20 -14.98 -4.83
C ARG A 17 3.96 -15.78 -3.77
N ASP A 18 3.36 -15.93 -2.60
CA ASP A 18 3.79 -16.89 -1.58
C ASP A 18 2.62 -17.81 -1.23
N LYS A 19 2.70 -19.07 -1.65
CA LYS A 19 1.63 -20.08 -1.53
C LYS A 19 0.29 -19.55 -2.04
N ARG A 20 -0.66 -19.30 -1.14
CA ARG A 20 -2.03 -18.83 -1.43
C ARG A 20 -2.18 -17.31 -1.27
N TRP A 21 -1.09 -16.60 -1.03
CA TRP A 21 -1.07 -15.17 -0.76
C TRP A 21 -0.36 -14.38 -1.86
N TYR A 22 -0.85 -13.19 -2.11
CA TYR A 22 -0.06 -12.11 -2.69
C TYR A 22 0.59 -11.35 -1.53
N VAL A 23 1.91 -11.23 -1.56
CA VAL A 23 2.68 -10.45 -0.58
C VAL A 23 3.29 -9.28 -1.32
N GLY A 24 3.32 -8.10 -0.71
CA GLY A 24 3.91 -6.93 -1.36
C GLY A 24 4.34 -5.84 -0.40
N ARG A 25 5.08 -4.88 -0.95
CA ARG A 25 5.63 -3.72 -0.25
C ARG A 25 5.62 -2.48 -1.14
N LEU A 26 5.59 -1.30 -0.54
CA LEU A 26 5.86 -0.06 -1.27
C LEU A 26 7.38 0.13 -1.39
N LYS A 27 7.87 0.31 -2.61
CA LYS A 27 9.30 0.49 -2.87
C LYS A 27 9.84 1.75 -2.20
N GLU A 28 9.06 2.82 -2.21
CA GLU A 28 9.41 4.13 -1.69
C GLU A 28 9.24 4.24 -0.17
N VAL A 29 8.55 3.28 0.45
CA VAL A 29 8.31 3.27 1.90
C VAL A 29 8.66 1.88 2.44
N PRO A 30 9.94 1.62 2.76
CA PRO A 30 10.44 0.29 3.13
C PRO A 30 9.76 -0.36 4.35
N GLY A 31 9.00 0.40 5.15
CA GLY A 31 8.21 -0.08 6.28
C GLY A 31 6.75 -0.44 5.97
N VAL A 32 6.26 -0.19 4.76
CA VAL A 32 4.88 -0.48 4.36
C VAL A 32 4.85 -1.74 3.51
N PHE A 33 4.39 -2.83 4.13
CA PHE A 33 4.20 -4.12 3.50
C PHE A 33 2.93 -4.78 4.04
N SER A 34 2.36 -5.67 3.24
CA SER A 34 1.17 -6.42 3.63
C SER A 34 0.97 -7.63 2.72
N GLN A 35 -0.13 -8.35 2.93
CA GLN A 35 -0.52 -9.51 2.15
C GLN A 35 -2.03 -9.55 1.89
N GLY A 36 -2.47 -10.26 0.86
CA GLY A 36 -3.90 -10.52 0.59
C GLY A 36 -4.12 -11.79 -0.23
N LYS A 37 -5.33 -12.35 -0.20
CA LYS A 37 -5.70 -13.51 -1.05
C LYS A 37 -5.83 -13.14 -2.52
N THR A 38 -6.15 -11.88 -2.79
CA THR A 38 -6.22 -11.31 -4.15
C THR A 38 -5.34 -10.08 -4.27
N LEU A 39 -5.01 -9.67 -5.49
CA LEU A 39 -4.24 -8.44 -5.73
C LEU A 39 -4.99 -7.17 -5.27
N SER A 40 -6.33 -7.18 -5.34
CA SER A 40 -7.16 -6.08 -4.84
C SER A 40 -7.07 -5.97 -3.31
N GLU A 41 -7.16 -7.10 -2.61
CA GLU A 41 -6.99 -7.18 -1.16
C GLU A 41 -5.58 -6.74 -0.73
N LEU A 42 -4.54 -7.18 -1.43
CA LEU A 42 -3.17 -6.72 -1.18
C LEU A 42 -3.08 -5.18 -1.28
N LYS A 43 -3.64 -4.56 -2.33
CA LYS A 43 -3.63 -3.10 -2.50
C LYS A 43 -4.40 -2.38 -1.39
N ALA A 44 -5.55 -2.92 -0.98
CA ALA A 44 -6.34 -2.37 0.13
C ALA A 44 -5.54 -2.42 1.45
N ASN A 45 -4.93 -3.56 1.75
CA ASN A 45 -4.16 -3.75 2.98
C ASN A 45 -2.87 -2.91 3.00
N ILE A 46 -2.21 -2.72 1.85
CA ILE A 46 -1.07 -1.80 1.71
C ILE A 46 -1.49 -0.35 1.95
N SER A 47 -2.62 0.07 1.40
CA SER A 47 -3.15 1.43 1.61
C SER A 47 -3.44 1.67 3.09
N GLU A 48 -3.99 0.67 3.78
CA GLU A 48 -4.26 0.75 5.21
C GLU A 48 -2.98 0.80 6.04
N ALA A 49 -2.01 -0.08 5.76
CA ALA A 49 -0.70 -0.05 6.42
C ALA A 49 0.01 1.30 6.24
N TYR A 50 -0.12 1.93 5.06
CA TYR A 50 0.41 3.28 4.83
C TYR A 50 -0.30 4.35 5.67
N ARG A 51 -1.63 4.28 5.80
CA ARG A 51 -2.39 5.23 6.64
C ARG A 51 -2.01 5.10 8.12
N LEU A 52 -1.90 3.88 8.62
CA LEU A 52 -1.49 3.62 10.01
C LEU A 52 -0.08 4.16 10.32
N MET A 53 0.82 4.20 9.33
CA MET A 53 2.15 4.79 9.49
C MET A 53 2.12 6.32 9.64
N LEU A 54 1.13 7.00 9.06
CA LEU A 54 1.04 8.46 9.07
C LEU A 54 0.49 9.03 10.40
N GLY A 55 -0.14 8.19 11.24
CA GLY A 55 -0.81 8.61 12.46
C GLY A 55 -2.27 9.00 12.22
#